data_AF-A0A1X0NR02-F1
#
_entry.id   AF-A0A1X0NR02-F1
#
_cell.length_a   1.000
_cell.length_b   1.000
_cell.length_c   1.000
_cell.angle_alpha   90.00
_cell.angle_beta   90.00
_cell.angle_gamma   90.00
#
_symmetry.space_group_name_H-M   'P 1'
#
loop_
_entity.id
_entity.type
_entity.pdbx_description
1 polymer ?
#
loop_
_entity_poly.entity_id
_entity_poly.type
_entity_poly.pdbx_seq_one_letter_code
_entity_poly.pdbx_strand_id
1 'polypeptide(L)'
;MNFGAQVATATENNVRVVTHEIAHALGFSVTMLQSHSSVVQIPGLRGKSNVLVVASPRTLEKTRAHFNCGTAPGMELEDEGGEGTALSHWERRNAKDELMSGIAGAGYYTALTMGAMEDLGFYKAVWGMEEPMSWGRMSGCKLLTDKCVENGVTAYPDMFCTADSDTLRCTSDRRALGICRIGTYTSSLPTQYQYFANPTVGSSASNLMDYCPYIAEYTNTGCTNGELLAMPGSRVSSSSRCVKGDSLHLLFVPIGDVCAEIKCKKDMVQLRYIGDNTWYDCPEGRSIIPALTFTSGRIVCPSRADVCIGLGDKLPDLSISISVLPPYVLLAVVISVIALC
;
A
#
# COMPACT_ATOMS: atom_id res chain seq x y z
N MET A 1 -6.58 -13.82 18.75
CA MET A 1 -5.86 -12.53 18.62
C MET A 1 -5.38 -12.11 20.01
N ASN A 2 -4.12 -11.72 20.14
CA ASN A 2 -3.54 -11.18 21.38
C ASN A 2 -2.72 -9.94 21.01
N PHE A 3 -3.10 -8.77 21.54
CA PHE A 3 -2.38 -7.52 21.30
C PHE A 3 -1.59 -7.15 22.55
N GLY A 4 -0.26 -7.19 22.47
CA GLY A 4 0.59 -6.79 23.57
C GLY A 4 0.37 -5.31 23.94
N ALA A 5 0.38 -4.98 25.23
CA ALA A 5 0.16 -3.61 25.71
C ALA A 5 1.14 -2.58 25.10
N GLN A 6 2.31 -3.03 24.62
CA GLN A 6 3.34 -2.21 23.98
C GLN A 6 2.94 -1.62 22.62
N VAL A 7 1.93 -2.20 21.94
CA VAL A 7 1.40 -1.73 20.64
C VAL A 7 0.00 -1.11 20.73
N ALA A 8 -0.54 -0.96 21.95
CA ALA A 8 -1.87 -0.41 22.21
C ALA A 8 -1.92 1.14 22.13
N THR A 9 -1.34 1.72 21.08
CA THR A 9 -1.47 3.14 20.75
C THR A 9 -2.40 3.31 19.55
N ALA A 10 -3.33 4.26 19.60
CA ALA A 10 -4.30 4.53 18.53
C ALA A 10 -3.66 5.26 17.33
N THR A 11 -2.67 4.65 16.70
CA THR A 11 -2.11 5.12 15.44
C THR A 11 -2.84 4.48 14.27
N GLU A 12 -2.88 5.16 13.12
CA GLU A 12 -3.51 4.62 11.90
C GLU A 12 -2.91 3.25 11.53
N ASN A 13 -1.59 3.10 11.65
CA ASN A 13 -0.90 1.83 11.38
C ASN A 13 -1.38 0.69 12.30
N ASN A 14 -1.48 0.93 13.62
CA ASN A 14 -1.93 -0.10 14.55
C ASN A 14 -3.39 -0.50 14.31
N VAL A 15 -4.26 0.45 13.92
CA VAL A 15 -5.64 0.14 13.54
C VAL A 15 -5.67 -0.77 12.31
N ARG A 16 -4.79 -0.55 11.32
CA ARG A 16 -4.69 -1.44 10.14
C ARG A 16 -4.19 -2.82 10.49
N VAL A 17 -3.17 -2.93 11.33
CA VAL A 17 -2.67 -4.24 11.81
C VAL A 17 -3.76 -4.99 12.57
N VAL A 18 -4.49 -4.33 13.48
CA VAL A 18 -5.61 -4.96 14.19
C VAL A 18 -6.70 -5.41 13.21
N THR A 19 -7.02 -4.59 12.21
CA THR A 19 -8.05 -4.91 11.20
C THR A 19 -7.62 -6.12 10.34
N HIS A 20 -6.34 -6.21 10.01
CA HIS A 20 -5.73 -7.34 9.30
C HIS A 20 -5.88 -8.65 10.10
N GLU A 21 -5.53 -8.64 11.38
CA GLU A 21 -5.69 -9.82 12.25
C GLU A 21 -7.16 -10.21 12.44
N ILE A 22 -8.08 -9.24 12.46
CA ILE A 22 -9.51 -9.49 12.47
C ILE A 22 -9.94 -10.18 11.16
N ALA A 23 -9.44 -9.74 10.00
CA ALA A 23 -9.76 -10.37 8.73
C ALA A 23 -9.31 -11.84 8.68
N HIS A 24 -8.12 -12.17 9.22
CA HIS A 24 -7.71 -13.57 9.41
C HIS A 24 -8.70 -14.34 10.29
N ALA A 25 -9.06 -13.80 11.46
CA ALA A 25 -10.01 -14.42 12.37
C ALA A 25 -11.41 -14.63 11.76
N LEU A 26 -11.79 -13.77 10.81
CA LEU A 26 -13.05 -13.84 10.07
C LEU A 26 -13.00 -14.80 8.87
N GLY A 27 -11.83 -15.36 8.55
CA GLY A 27 -11.69 -16.41 7.53
C GLY A 27 -10.81 -16.05 6.34
N PHE A 28 -10.11 -14.91 6.33
CA PHE A 28 -9.05 -14.69 5.34
C PHE A 28 -7.83 -15.54 5.69
N SER A 29 -7.85 -16.83 5.35
CA SER A 29 -6.73 -17.74 5.60
C SER A 29 -6.66 -18.80 4.53
N VAL A 30 -5.48 -19.38 4.32
CA VAL A 30 -5.26 -20.42 3.31
C VAL A 30 -6.29 -21.55 3.39
N THR A 31 -6.57 -22.06 4.60
CA THR A 31 -7.53 -23.16 4.82
C THR A 31 -8.94 -22.78 4.38
N MET A 32 -9.36 -21.57 4.70
CA MET A 32 -10.71 -21.08 4.39
C MET A 32 -10.85 -20.75 2.91
N LEU A 33 -9.83 -20.11 2.32
CA LEU A 33 -9.76 -19.82 0.89
C LEU A 33 -9.77 -21.12 0.06
N GLN A 34 -9.01 -22.15 0.45
CA GLN A 34 -9.01 -23.43 -0.27
C GLN A 34 -10.35 -24.19 -0.13
N SER A 35 -11.04 -24.04 0.99
CA SER A 35 -12.29 -24.78 1.26
C SER A 35 -13.54 -24.11 0.68
N HIS A 36 -13.55 -22.78 0.60
CA HIS A 36 -14.74 -21.98 0.25
C HIS A 36 -14.57 -21.12 -1.00
N SER A 37 -13.36 -21.05 -1.58
CA SER A 37 -13.08 -20.26 -2.76
C SER A 37 -12.45 -21.09 -3.88
N SER A 38 -12.46 -20.54 -5.09
CA SER A 38 -11.80 -21.14 -6.24
C SER A 38 -10.33 -20.73 -6.25
N VAL A 39 -9.49 -21.51 -5.56
CA VAL A 39 -8.02 -21.35 -5.61
C VAL A 39 -7.47 -22.17 -6.78
N VAL A 40 -6.79 -21.50 -7.71
CA VAL A 40 -6.31 -22.09 -8.96
C VAL A 40 -4.80 -21.95 -9.04
N GLN A 41 -4.14 -23.00 -9.53
CA GLN A 41 -2.71 -23.02 -9.78
C GLN A 41 -2.39 -22.56 -11.20
N ILE A 42 -1.51 -21.56 -11.33
CA ILE A 42 -1.04 -20.99 -12.59
C ILE A 42 0.44 -21.37 -12.77
N PRO A 43 0.74 -22.35 -13.64
CA PRO A 43 2.13 -22.75 -13.89
C PRO A 43 2.85 -21.72 -14.75
N GLY A 44 4.14 -21.49 -14.49
CA GLY A 44 5.01 -20.67 -15.33
C GLY A 44 4.80 -19.16 -15.21
N LEU A 45 3.92 -18.66 -14.32
CA LEU A 45 3.65 -17.24 -14.19
C LEU A 45 4.93 -16.48 -13.79
N ARG A 46 5.35 -15.53 -14.63
CA ARG A 46 6.61 -14.78 -14.47
C ARG A 46 7.86 -15.67 -14.31
N GLY A 47 7.81 -16.91 -14.83
CA GLY A 47 8.88 -17.90 -14.71
C GLY A 47 8.90 -18.68 -13.39
N LYS A 48 7.95 -18.44 -12.47
CA LYS A 48 7.75 -19.27 -11.28
C LYS A 48 7.19 -20.64 -11.67
N SER A 49 7.52 -21.69 -10.91
CA SER A 49 7.04 -23.04 -11.19
C SER A 49 5.52 -23.12 -11.10
N ASN A 50 4.95 -22.62 -10.00
CA ASN A 50 3.52 -22.57 -9.74
C ASN A 50 3.18 -21.36 -8.87
N VAL A 51 2.09 -20.69 -9.21
CA VAL A 51 1.51 -19.59 -8.44
C VAL A 51 0.07 -19.95 -8.09
N LEU A 52 -0.37 -19.67 -6.87
CA LEU A 52 -1.78 -19.80 -6.51
C LEU A 52 -2.50 -18.46 -6.65
N VAL A 53 -3.67 -18.49 -7.28
CA VAL A 53 -4.55 -17.33 -7.42
C VAL A 53 -5.94 -17.64 -6.89
N VAL A 54 -6.59 -16.66 -6.26
CA VAL A 54 -8.01 -16.72 -5.93
C VAL A 54 -8.81 -16.24 -7.14
N ALA A 55 -9.51 -17.16 -7.79
CA ALA A 55 -10.30 -16.97 -9.01
C ALA A 55 -11.81 -16.99 -8.75
N SER A 56 -12.24 -16.89 -7.49
CA SER A 56 -13.65 -16.79 -7.11
C SER A 56 -14.33 -15.57 -7.77
N PRO A 57 -15.65 -15.60 -8.04
CA PRO A 57 -16.31 -14.63 -8.90
C PRO A 57 -16.08 -13.16 -8.52
N ARG A 58 -16.23 -12.78 -7.24
CA ARG A 58 -16.03 -11.38 -6.82
C ARG A 58 -14.57 -10.99 -6.85
N THR A 59 -13.70 -11.86 -6.33
CA THR A 59 -12.25 -11.63 -6.30
C THR A 59 -11.72 -11.44 -7.73
N LEU A 60 -12.14 -12.29 -8.67
CA LEU A 60 -11.79 -12.18 -10.08
C LEU A 60 -12.30 -10.87 -10.70
N GLU A 61 -13.56 -10.50 -10.46
CA GLU A 61 -14.14 -9.24 -10.91
C GLU A 61 -13.31 -8.03 -10.42
N LYS A 62 -13.00 -7.99 -9.12
CA LYS A 62 -12.29 -6.86 -8.49
C LYS A 62 -10.81 -6.82 -8.86
N THR A 63 -10.15 -7.95 -9.02
CA THR A 63 -8.78 -8.01 -9.57
C THR A 63 -8.72 -7.42 -10.98
N ARG A 64 -9.62 -7.85 -11.87
CA ARG A 64 -9.65 -7.36 -13.26
C ARG A 64 -9.91 -5.86 -13.31
N ALA A 65 -10.79 -5.36 -12.45
CA ALA A 65 -11.08 -3.93 -12.34
C ALA A 65 -9.88 -3.15 -11.78
N HIS A 66 -9.25 -3.62 -10.69
CA HIS A 66 -8.12 -2.94 -10.04
C HIS A 66 -6.94 -2.79 -11.00
N PHE A 67 -6.50 -3.88 -11.63
CA PHE A 67 -5.35 -3.87 -12.53
C PHE A 67 -5.69 -3.44 -13.96
N ASN A 68 -6.97 -3.20 -14.29
CA ASN A 68 -7.45 -3.00 -15.66
C ASN A 68 -6.96 -4.11 -16.62
N CYS A 69 -7.16 -5.36 -16.22
CA CYS A 69 -6.71 -6.53 -16.96
C CYS A 69 -7.83 -7.56 -17.11
N GLY A 70 -8.54 -7.55 -18.24
CA GLY A 70 -9.65 -8.47 -18.49
C GLY A 70 -9.28 -9.96 -18.52
N THR A 71 -8.00 -10.27 -18.75
CA THR A 71 -7.47 -11.64 -18.81
C THR A 71 -6.81 -12.09 -17.50
N ALA A 72 -6.86 -11.29 -16.42
CA ALA A 72 -6.30 -11.71 -15.14
C ALA A 72 -7.00 -13.02 -14.69
N PRO A 73 -6.24 -14.04 -14.25
CA PRO A 73 -6.79 -15.33 -13.85
C PRO A 73 -7.39 -15.33 -12.44
N GLY A 74 -7.02 -14.35 -11.62
CA GLY A 74 -7.42 -14.23 -10.21
C GLY A 74 -6.46 -13.31 -9.47
N MET A 75 -6.71 -13.08 -8.17
CA MET A 75 -5.75 -12.36 -7.31
C MET A 75 -4.68 -13.32 -6.82
N GLU A 76 -3.41 -12.98 -7.00
CA GLU A 76 -2.29 -13.80 -6.57
C GLU A 76 -2.14 -13.83 -5.04
N LEU A 77 -1.92 -15.03 -4.49
CA LEU A 77 -1.58 -15.24 -3.09
C LEU A 77 -0.07 -15.22 -2.91
N GLU A 78 0.37 -14.64 -1.79
CA GLU A 78 1.77 -14.57 -1.37
C GLU A 78 2.43 -15.95 -1.34
N ASP A 79 3.61 -16.09 -1.93
CA ASP A 79 4.37 -17.35 -1.96
C ASP A 79 5.74 -17.26 -1.25
N GLU A 80 6.10 -16.08 -0.70
CA GLU A 80 7.29 -15.85 0.12
C GLU A 80 6.95 -15.83 1.64
N GLY A 81 7.95 -15.68 2.50
CA GLY A 81 7.76 -15.42 3.94
C GLY A 81 7.44 -16.62 4.86
N GLY A 82 7.21 -17.82 4.33
CA GLY A 82 7.01 -19.05 5.10
C GLY A 82 5.57 -19.31 5.57
N GLU A 83 5.35 -20.31 6.43
CA GLU A 83 4.00 -20.82 6.78
C GLU A 83 3.05 -19.76 7.37
N GLY A 84 3.57 -18.80 8.14
CA GLY A 84 2.78 -17.71 8.73
C GLY A 84 2.36 -16.62 7.74
N THR A 85 2.89 -16.64 6.52
CA THR A 85 2.74 -15.56 5.54
C THR A 85 2.18 -16.10 4.22
N ALA A 86 2.82 -17.12 3.67
CA ALA A 86 2.45 -17.67 2.38
C ALA A 86 0.99 -18.17 2.38
N LEU A 87 0.30 -17.91 1.27
CA LEU A 87 -1.04 -18.38 0.94
C LEU A 87 -2.19 -17.82 1.81
N SER A 88 -1.89 -17.05 2.84
CA SER A 88 -2.89 -16.36 3.68
C SER A 88 -2.87 -14.84 3.49
N HIS A 89 -2.11 -14.35 2.51
CA HIS A 89 -1.97 -12.94 2.18
C HIS A 89 -2.06 -12.74 0.66
N TRP A 90 -2.37 -11.53 0.24
CA TRP A 90 -2.16 -11.14 -1.15
C TRP A 90 -0.67 -10.99 -1.46
N GLU A 91 -0.29 -11.42 -2.66
CA GLU A 91 1.04 -11.22 -3.21
C GLU A 91 1.44 -9.75 -3.10
N ARG A 92 2.40 -9.48 -2.22
CA ARG A 92 2.74 -8.11 -1.85
C ARG A 92 3.36 -7.36 -3.02
N ARG A 93 4.04 -8.02 -3.97
CA ARG A 93 4.45 -7.40 -5.24
C ARG A 93 3.28 -6.74 -5.97
N ASN A 94 2.11 -7.36 -5.96
CA ASN A 94 0.94 -6.93 -6.71
C ASN A 94 0.04 -5.99 -5.90
N ALA A 95 0.06 -6.08 -4.57
CA ALA A 95 -0.86 -5.41 -3.66
C ALA A 95 -0.16 -4.90 -2.38
N LYS A 96 0.96 -4.19 -2.55
CA LYS A 96 1.85 -3.76 -1.45
C LYS A 96 1.14 -3.01 -0.32
N ASP A 97 0.18 -2.17 -0.68
CA ASP A 97 -0.48 -1.24 0.24
C ASP A 97 -1.85 -1.76 0.70
N GLU A 98 -2.19 -3.01 0.39
CA GLU A 98 -3.47 -3.65 0.72
C GLU A 98 -3.49 -4.13 2.18
N LEU A 99 -4.67 -4.15 2.78
CA LEU A 99 -4.91 -4.62 4.15
C LEU A 99 -4.29 -6.00 4.41
N MET A 100 -4.47 -6.96 3.50
CA MET A 100 -4.01 -8.35 3.60
C MET A 100 -2.68 -8.58 2.88
N SER A 101 -1.83 -7.56 2.76
CA SER A 101 -0.43 -7.74 2.37
C SER A 101 0.36 -8.40 3.51
N GLY A 102 1.32 -9.29 3.18
CA GLY A 102 2.10 -10.05 4.18
C GLY A 102 3.07 -9.23 5.04
N ILE A 103 3.30 -7.95 4.73
CA ILE A 103 4.03 -7.01 5.58
C ILE A 103 3.18 -5.75 5.74
N ALA A 104 2.96 -5.35 6.99
CA ALA A 104 2.22 -4.14 7.33
C ALA A 104 2.77 -2.92 6.59
N GLY A 105 1.86 -2.14 6.01
CA GLY A 105 2.13 -0.92 5.25
C GLY A 105 0.94 0.02 5.34
N ALA A 106 0.45 0.52 4.20
CA ALA A 106 -0.68 1.44 4.21
C ALA A 106 -1.98 0.80 4.74
N GLY A 107 -2.18 -0.48 4.42
CA GLY A 107 -3.27 -1.32 4.95
C GLY A 107 -4.66 -0.91 4.44
N TYR A 108 -4.78 -0.53 3.16
CA TYR A 108 -6.05 -0.14 2.56
C TYR A 108 -6.99 -1.35 2.49
N TYR A 109 -8.20 -1.22 3.02
CA TYR A 109 -9.23 -2.24 2.92
C TYR A 109 -9.91 -2.11 1.55
N THR A 110 -9.31 -2.74 0.55
CA THR A 110 -9.71 -2.56 -0.84
C THR A 110 -10.82 -3.52 -1.25
N ALA A 111 -11.35 -3.31 -2.46
CA ALA A 111 -12.26 -4.23 -3.12
C ALA A 111 -11.68 -5.65 -3.30
N LEU A 112 -10.35 -5.82 -3.27
CA LEU A 112 -9.71 -7.14 -3.38
C LEU A 112 -10.05 -8.00 -2.16
N THR A 113 -9.73 -7.52 -0.95
CA THR A 113 -10.06 -8.22 0.30
C THR A 113 -11.57 -8.32 0.51
N MET A 114 -12.33 -7.25 0.24
CA MET A 114 -13.79 -7.31 0.35
C MET A 114 -14.41 -8.36 -0.58
N GLY A 115 -13.89 -8.49 -1.81
CA GLY A 115 -14.33 -9.49 -2.77
C GLY A 115 -14.04 -10.92 -2.29
N ALA A 116 -12.84 -11.17 -1.79
CA ALA A 116 -12.48 -12.48 -1.24
C ALA A 116 -13.33 -12.86 -0.03
N MET A 117 -13.59 -11.91 0.87
CA MET A 117 -14.44 -12.15 2.03
C MET A 117 -15.90 -12.42 1.65
N GLU A 118 -16.45 -11.77 0.62
CA GLU A 118 -17.79 -12.09 0.08
C GLU A 118 -17.81 -13.48 -0.58
N ASP A 119 -16.74 -13.85 -1.31
CA ASP A 119 -16.63 -15.15 -1.97
C ASP A 119 -16.52 -16.34 -0.99
N LEU A 120 -16.09 -16.11 0.26
CA LEU A 120 -16.16 -17.14 1.32
C LEU A 120 -17.59 -17.55 1.66
N GLY A 121 -18.59 -16.73 1.33
CA GLY A 121 -20.02 -17.01 1.54
C GLY A 121 -20.56 -16.68 2.93
N PHE A 122 -19.72 -16.24 3.87
CA PHE A 122 -20.16 -15.85 5.22
C PHE A 122 -20.66 -14.40 5.30
N TYR A 123 -20.22 -13.55 4.37
CA TYR A 123 -20.41 -12.10 4.44
C TYR A 123 -20.93 -11.54 3.11
N LYS A 124 -21.45 -10.31 3.15
CA LYS A 124 -21.71 -9.50 1.97
C LYS A 124 -20.97 -8.18 2.12
N ALA A 125 -20.23 -7.78 1.10
CA ALA A 125 -19.52 -6.51 1.12
C ALA A 125 -20.51 -5.35 0.94
N VAL A 126 -20.23 -4.25 1.65
CA VAL A 126 -20.92 -2.97 1.44
C VAL A 126 -20.11 -2.20 0.39
N TRP A 127 -20.44 -2.44 -0.89
CA TRP A 127 -19.76 -1.80 -2.02
C TRP A 127 -19.96 -0.28 -2.03
N GLY A 128 -18.94 0.45 -2.51
CA GLY A 128 -18.84 1.90 -2.44
C GLY A 128 -18.08 2.42 -1.21
N MET A 129 -17.71 1.52 -0.29
CA MET A 129 -16.91 1.82 0.92
C MET A 129 -15.46 1.32 0.81
N GLU A 130 -15.12 0.62 -0.28
CA GLU A 130 -13.76 0.16 -0.53
C GLU A 130 -12.77 1.34 -0.56
N GLU A 131 -11.62 1.14 0.07
CA GLU A 131 -10.55 2.12 -0.02
C GLU A 131 -9.80 1.97 -1.35
N PRO A 132 -9.46 3.09 -2.00
CA PRO A 132 -8.63 3.05 -3.19
C PRO A 132 -7.19 2.73 -2.79
N MET A 133 -6.55 1.83 -3.55
CA MET A 133 -5.12 1.60 -3.48
C MET A 133 -4.50 2.03 -4.81
N SER A 134 -3.50 2.90 -4.79
CA SER A 134 -2.84 3.36 -6.02
C SER A 134 -1.86 2.33 -6.57
N TRP A 135 -1.26 1.51 -5.69
CA TRP A 135 -0.38 0.42 -6.08
C TRP A 135 -1.08 -0.58 -7.02
N GLY A 136 -0.56 -0.75 -8.23
CA GLY A 136 -1.11 -1.64 -9.25
C GLY A 136 -2.42 -1.17 -9.92
N ARG A 137 -2.98 -0.03 -9.50
CA ARG A 137 -4.24 0.46 -10.07
C ARG A 137 -4.07 0.85 -11.54
N MET A 138 -4.93 0.32 -12.39
CA MET A 138 -4.93 0.54 -13.83
C MET A 138 -3.61 0.16 -14.53
N SER A 139 -2.79 -0.71 -13.93
CA SER A 139 -1.45 -1.06 -14.45
C SER A 139 -1.47 -1.81 -15.78
N GLY A 140 -2.61 -2.40 -16.15
CA GLY A 140 -2.72 -3.37 -17.23
C GLY A 140 -2.19 -4.74 -16.85
N CYS A 141 -2.35 -5.69 -17.77
CA CYS A 141 -2.02 -7.10 -17.54
C CYS A 141 -0.52 -7.38 -17.32
N LYS A 142 0.36 -6.57 -17.91
CA LYS A 142 1.81 -6.80 -17.87
C LYS A 142 2.37 -6.77 -16.46
N LEU A 143 1.74 -6.04 -15.54
CA LEU A 143 2.19 -6.07 -14.15
C LEU A 143 2.08 -7.49 -13.59
N LEU A 144 1.00 -8.20 -13.93
CA LEU A 144 0.71 -9.54 -13.44
C LEU A 144 1.49 -10.62 -14.21
N THR A 145 1.75 -10.42 -15.51
CA THR A 145 2.35 -11.45 -16.38
C THR A 145 3.85 -11.32 -16.59
N ASP A 146 4.40 -10.11 -16.51
CA ASP A 146 5.79 -9.80 -16.85
C ASP A 146 6.60 -9.50 -15.58
N LYS A 147 7.93 -9.44 -15.70
CA LYS A 147 8.80 -9.04 -14.58
C LYS A 147 8.56 -7.58 -14.22
N CYS A 148 8.75 -7.22 -12.95
CA CYS A 148 8.63 -5.83 -12.48
C CYS A 148 9.70 -4.91 -13.08
N VAL A 149 10.87 -5.47 -13.39
CA VAL A 149 12.03 -4.81 -14.00
C VAL A 149 12.62 -5.79 -15.02
N GLU A 150 12.92 -5.29 -16.22
CA GLU A 150 13.57 -6.05 -17.28
C GLU A 150 14.84 -5.32 -17.72
N ASN A 151 15.99 -5.98 -17.58
CA ASN A 151 17.31 -5.44 -17.90
C ASN A 151 17.57 -4.06 -17.27
N GLY A 152 17.15 -3.88 -16.01
CA GLY A 152 17.29 -2.62 -15.28
C GLY A 152 16.32 -1.51 -15.70
N VAL A 153 15.28 -1.83 -16.49
CA VAL A 153 14.24 -0.88 -16.90
C VAL A 153 12.88 -1.37 -16.40
N THR A 154 12.07 -0.48 -15.83
CA THR A 154 10.70 -0.81 -15.42
C THR A 154 9.67 -0.07 -16.26
N ALA A 155 8.55 -0.73 -16.53
CA ALA A 155 7.36 -0.09 -17.09
C ALA A 155 6.52 0.65 -16.03
N TYR A 156 6.84 0.47 -14.73
CA TYR A 156 6.07 1.00 -13.61
C TYR A 156 6.95 1.86 -12.68
N PRO A 157 7.43 3.03 -13.13
CA PRO A 157 8.38 3.86 -12.37
C PRO A 157 7.80 4.45 -11.07
N ASP A 158 6.48 4.47 -10.92
CA ASP A 158 5.80 4.88 -9.68
C ASP A 158 5.65 3.72 -8.67
N MET A 159 5.98 2.48 -9.07
CA MET A 159 5.94 1.29 -8.21
C MET A 159 7.34 0.75 -7.92
N PHE A 160 8.14 0.60 -8.97
CA PHE A 160 9.47 -0.02 -8.89
C PHE A 160 10.57 0.99 -9.22
N CYS A 161 11.69 0.88 -8.54
CA CYS A 161 12.87 1.72 -8.75
C CYS A 161 14.03 0.89 -9.31
N THR A 162 14.86 1.45 -10.18
CA THR A 162 15.90 0.67 -10.89
C THR A 162 17.33 1.07 -10.53
N ALA A 163 17.51 1.98 -9.57
CA ALA A 163 18.81 2.42 -9.10
C ALA A 163 18.80 2.58 -7.58
N ASP A 164 19.86 2.07 -6.94
CA ASP A 164 20.12 2.34 -5.53
C ASP A 164 20.32 3.85 -5.32
N SER A 165 19.66 4.41 -4.32
CA SER A 165 19.66 5.86 -4.11
C SER A 165 19.34 6.24 -2.68
N ASP A 166 20.16 7.14 -2.13
CA ASP A 166 19.90 7.85 -0.86
C ASP A 166 18.97 9.07 -1.03
N THR A 167 18.59 9.40 -2.27
CA THR A 167 17.64 10.48 -2.51
C THR A 167 16.28 10.09 -2.00
N LEU A 168 15.76 10.88 -1.05
CA LEU A 168 14.43 10.68 -0.48
C LEU A 168 13.36 10.82 -1.56
N ARG A 169 12.51 9.80 -1.65
CA ARG A 169 11.37 9.73 -2.57
C ARG A 169 10.12 9.34 -1.82
N CYS A 170 8.94 9.70 -2.33
CA CYS A 170 7.70 9.29 -1.71
C CYS A 170 7.54 7.78 -1.71
N THR A 171 7.11 7.24 -0.57
CA THR A 171 6.48 5.93 -0.52
C THR A 171 5.18 5.95 -1.36
N SER A 172 4.76 4.78 -1.86
CA SER A 172 3.58 4.65 -2.72
C SER A 172 2.28 5.16 -2.09
N ASP A 173 2.17 5.07 -0.76
CA ASP A 173 1.03 5.53 0.04
C ASP A 173 1.11 7.02 0.44
N ARG A 174 2.18 7.72 0.03
CA ARG A 174 2.46 9.13 0.34
C ARG A 174 2.55 9.43 1.84
N ARG A 175 2.72 8.43 2.71
CA ARG A 175 2.76 8.64 4.17
C ARG A 175 4.15 8.95 4.70
N ALA A 176 5.19 8.61 3.96
CA ALA A 176 6.57 8.84 4.35
C ALA A 176 7.46 9.19 3.15
N LEU A 177 8.67 9.63 3.46
CA LEU A 177 9.78 9.55 2.53
C LEU A 177 10.45 8.18 2.64
N GLY A 178 11.15 7.80 1.60
CA GLY A 178 11.73 6.49 1.46
C GLY A 178 12.88 6.48 0.49
N ILE A 179 13.49 5.33 0.34
CA ILE A 179 14.69 5.13 -0.47
C ILE A 179 14.59 3.83 -1.25
N CYS A 180 15.28 3.80 -2.38
CA CYS A 180 15.44 2.58 -3.17
C CYS A 180 16.71 1.86 -2.69
N ARG A 181 16.55 0.63 -2.20
CA ARG A 181 17.69 -0.22 -1.84
C ARG A 181 17.80 -1.43 -2.75
N ILE A 182 18.94 -1.52 -3.43
CA ILE A 182 19.29 -2.62 -4.32
C ILE A 182 20.63 -3.20 -3.86
N GLY A 183 20.65 -4.49 -3.56
CA GLY A 183 21.83 -5.19 -3.05
C GLY A 183 22.45 -6.11 -4.09
N THR A 184 23.63 -6.62 -3.75
CA THR A 184 24.31 -7.68 -4.51
C THR A 184 24.41 -8.92 -3.63
N TYR A 185 23.94 -10.05 -4.13
CA TYR A 185 23.99 -11.36 -3.49
C TYR A 185 25.33 -12.07 -3.77
N THR A 186 25.70 -13.01 -2.91
CA THR A 186 26.91 -13.83 -3.08
C THR A 186 26.78 -14.88 -4.18
N SER A 187 25.54 -15.23 -4.54
CA SER A 187 25.19 -16.16 -5.60
C SER A 187 24.14 -15.55 -6.52
N SER A 188 24.00 -16.12 -7.72
CA SER A 188 22.98 -15.66 -8.68
C SER A 188 21.59 -15.88 -8.09
N LEU A 189 20.72 -14.89 -8.26
CA LEU A 189 19.31 -15.04 -7.95
C LEU A 189 18.68 -16.09 -8.87
N PRO A 190 17.58 -16.75 -8.46
CA PRO A 190 16.77 -17.56 -9.36
C PRO A 190 16.38 -16.80 -10.63
N THR A 191 16.30 -17.49 -11.77
CA THR A 191 16.11 -16.86 -13.09
C THR A 191 14.85 -15.99 -13.18
N GLN A 192 13.79 -16.35 -12.47
CA GLN A 192 12.55 -15.57 -12.38
C GLN A 192 12.74 -14.21 -11.66
N TYR A 193 13.74 -14.09 -10.78
CA TYR A 193 14.06 -12.90 -9.99
C TYR A 193 15.27 -12.12 -10.50
N GLN A 194 15.88 -12.55 -11.61
CA GLN A 194 16.96 -11.81 -12.27
C GLN A 194 16.36 -10.64 -13.09
N TYR A 195 16.53 -9.42 -12.56
CA TYR A 195 15.96 -8.20 -13.13
C TYR A 195 16.98 -7.27 -13.82
N PHE A 196 18.26 -7.44 -13.48
CA PHE A 196 19.36 -6.61 -13.95
C PHE A 196 20.32 -7.45 -14.80
N ALA A 197 21.19 -6.77 -15.55
CA ALA A 197 22.22 -7.44 -16.35
C ALA A 197 23.15 -8.33 -15.50
N ASN A 198 23.39 -7.93 -14.25
CA ASN A 198 24.09 -8.77 -13.27
C ASN A 198 23.07 -9.67 -12.54
N PRO A 199 23.17 -11.02 -12.66
CA PRO A 199 22.20 -11.95 -12.08
C PRO A 199 22.24 -12.02 -10.54
N THR A 200 23.21 -11.38 -9.89
CA THR A 200 23.29 -11.32 -8.42
C THR A 200 22.65 -10.06 -7.84
N VAL A 201 22.07 -9.17 -8.67
CA VAL A 201 21.53 -7.88 -8.21
C VAL A 201 20.01 -7.94 -8.06
N GLY A 202 19.51 -7.47 -6.92
CA GLY A 202 18.07 -7.43 -6.62
C GLY A 202 17.77 -6.76 -5.28
N SER A 203 16.49 -6.61 -4.93
CA SER A 203 16.08 -6.16 -3.59
C SER A 203 16.03 -7.33 -2.60
N SER A 204 15.86 -7.03 -1.31
CA SER A 204 15.82 -8.06 -0.27
C SER A 204 14.62 -9.02 -0.43
N ALA A 205 14.86 -10.32 -0.32
CA ALA A 205 13.83 -11.36 -0.22
C ALA A 205 12.87 -11.13 0.96
N SER A 206 13.39 -10.53 2.05
CA SER A 206 12.58 -10.21 3.24
C SER A 206 11.49 -9.17 2.99
N ASN A 207 11.48 -8.56 1.81
CA ASN A 207 10.47 -7.57 1.44
C ASN A 207 9.18 -8.19 0.91
N LEU A 208 9.14 -9.49 0.59
CA LEU A 208 8.00 -10.14 -0.07
C LEU A 208 7.59 -9.38 -1.34
N MET A 209 8.52 -9.22 -2.26
CA MET A 209 8.31 -8.42 -3.47
C MET A 209 8.80 -9.16 -4.70
N ASP A 210 9.01 -10.49 -4.63
CA ASP A 210 9.73 -11.24 -5.65
C ASP A 210 11.11 -10.62 -5.94
N TYR A 211 11.82 -10.10 -4.94
CA TYR A 211 13.06 -9.31 -5.10
C TYR A 211 12.91 -8.01 -5.92
N CYS A 212 11.69 -7.58 -6.26
CA CYS A 212 11.46 -6.34 -6.98
C CYS A 212 11.86 -5.12 -6.14
N PRO A 213 12.73 -4.24 -6.67
CA PRO A 213 13.10 -3.02 -5.99
C PRO A 213 11.97 -2.00 -5.98
N TYR A 214 11.72 -1.39 -4.82
CA TYR A 214 10.68 -0.38 -4.59
C TYR A 214 11.20 0.68 -3.61
N ILE A 215 10.45 1.78 -3.47
CA ILE A 215 10.74 2.80 -2.46
C ILE A 215 10.20 2.33 -1.11
N ALA A 216 11.10 1.88 -0.24
CA ALA A 216 10.79 1.52 1.14
C ALA A 216 10.91 2.75 2.04
N GLU A 217 10.01 2.89 3.02
CA GLU A 217 10.10 3.96 4.02
C GLU A 217 11.49 3.98 4.68
N TYR A 218 12.05 5.18 4.84
CA TYR A 218 13.29 5.36 5.59
C TYR A 218 12.98 5.69 7.05
N THR A 219 13.77 5.15 7.97
CA THR A 219 13.56 5.33 9.41
C THR A 219 13.43 6.81 9.79
N ASN A 220 12.44 7.13 10.62
CA ASN A 220 12.14 8.49 11.10
C ASN A 220 11.70 9.49 10.01
N THR A 221 11.23 9.03 8.85
CA THR A 221 10.81 9.92 7.75
C THR A 221 9.32 9.92 7.43
N GLY A 222 8.49 9.51 8.39
CA GLY A 222 7.04 9.65 8.31
C GLY A 222 6.61 11.12 8.19
N CYS A 223 5.70 11.45 7.28
CA CYS A 223 5.26 12.83 7.08
C CYS A 223 4.43 13.38 8.24
N THR A 224 3.89 12.52 9.11
CA THR A 224 3.05 12.93 10.25
C THR A 224 3.79 12.99 11.59
N ASN A 225 4.93 12.31 11.70
CA ASN A 225 5.64 12.10 12.97
C ASN A 225 7.16 11.99 12.83
N GLY A 226 7.72 12.18 11.64
CA GLY A 226 9.14 12.03 11.38
C GLY A 226 9.98 13.22 11.85
N GLU A 227 11.29 13.03 11.82
CA GLU A 227 12.28 14.00 12.28
C GLU A 227 12.69 14.94 11.14
N LEU A 228 12.55 16.25 11.35
CA LEU A 228 12.88 17.26 10.32
C LEU A 228 14.35 17.22 9.88
N LEU A 229 15.27 16.78 10.76
CA LEU A 229 16.69 16.62 10.42
C LEU A 229 16.92 15.50 9.41
N ALA A 230 16.10 14.45 9.42
CA ALA A 230 16.16 13.35 8.46
C ALA A 230 15.42 13.67 7.14
N MET A 231 14.63 14.76 7.11
CA MET A 231 13.81 15.15 5.97
C MET A 231 13.98 16.64 5.59
N PRO A 232 15.16 17.07 5.13
CA PRO A 232 15.39 18.46 4.72
C PRO A 232 14.34 18.94 3.72
N GLY A 233 13.80 20.14 3.93
CA GLY A 233 12.75 20.69 3.06
C GLY A 233 11.33 20.18 3.35
N SER A 234 11.15 19.32 4.36
CA SER A 234 9.84 18.79 4.71
C SER A 234 9.11 19.57 5.78
N ARG A 235 7.78 19.49 5.75
CA ARG A 235 6.87 20.04 6.73
C ARG A 235 6.00 18.93 7.32
N VAL A 236 6.15 18.70 8.62
CA VAL A 236 5.51 17.58 9.34
C VAL A 236 4.27 18.06 10.10
N SER A 237 3.16 17.36 9.92
CA SER A 237 1.90 17.55 10.65
C SER A 237 0.98 16.34 10.44
N SER A 238 -0.11 16.23 11.20
CA SER A 238 -1.13 15.19 10.98
C SER A 238 -1.74 15.20 9.56
N SER A 239 -1.77 16.35 8.89
CA SER A 239 -2.28 16.51 7.52
C SER A 239 -1.21 16.40 6.43
N SER A 240 0.04 16.16 6.82
CA SER A 240 1.14 16.13 5.86
C SER A 240 1.19 14.82 5.09
N ARG A 241 1.51 14.92 3.81
CA ARG A 241 1.77 13.79 2.91
C ARG A 241 3.00 14.09 2.07
N CYS A 242 3.62 13.04 1.57
CA CYS A 242 4.74 13.17 0.66
C CYS A 242 4.27 13.67 -0.71
N VAL A 243 4.96 14.68 -1.24
CA VAL A 243 4.74 15.24 -2.56
C VAL A 243 6.03 15.18 -3.37
N LYS A 244 5.88 14.90 -4.66
CA LYS A 244 7.03 14.71 -5.55
C LYS A 244 7.74 16.03 -5.81
N GLY A 245 9.06 16.03 -5.64
CA GLY A 245 9.93 17.10 -6.07
C GLY A 245 10.39 16.89 -7.50
N ASP A 246 10.37 17.94 -8.31
CA ASP A 246 11.10 17.98 -9.58
C ASP A 246 12.23 19.00 -9.45
N SER A 247 13.46 18.47 -9.40
CA SER A 247 14.70 19.26 -9.33
C SER A 247 14.73 20.23 -8.14
N LEU A 248 14.12 19.84 -7.01
CA LEU A 248 14.11 20.65 -5.79
C LEU A 248 15.49 20.75 -5.17
N HIS A 249 15.92 21.98 -4.90
CA HIS A 249 17.16 22.27 -4.19
C HIS A 249 16.91 23.09 -2.94
N LEU A 250 17.57 22.69 -1.85
CA LEU A 250 17.74 23.52 -0.67
C LEU A 250 19.18 24.06 -0.70
N LEU A 251 19.35 25.36 -0.89
CA LEU A 251 20.64 25.96 -1.20
C LEU A 251 21.26 25.34 -2.46
N PHE A 252 22.34 24.56 -2.31
CA PHE A 252 23.04 23.86 -3.40
C PHE A 252 22.82 22.35 -3.36
N VAL A 253 21.98 21.85 -2.45
CA VAL A 253 21.78 20.41 -2.21
C VAL A 253 20.47 19.95 -2.85
N PRO A 254 20.49 18.96 -3.76
CA PRO A 254 19.28 18.31 -4.23
C PRO A 254 18.67 17.46 -3.12
N ILE A 255 17.38 17.61 -2.85
CA ILE A 255 16.73 16.98 -1.68
C ILE A 255 15.71 15.88 -2.05
N GLY A 256 15.34 15.76 -3.32
CA GLY A 256 14.33 14.80 -3.77
C GLY A 256 12.90 15.26 -3.46
N ASP A 257 12.09 14.33 -2.96
CA ASP A 257 10.70 14.57 -2.57
C ASP A 257 10.63 15.14 -1.13
N VAL A 258 9.49 15.74 -0.78
CA VAL A 258 9.31 16.38 0.54
C VAL A 258 7.93 16.11 1.12
N CYS A 259 7.78 16.18 2.43
CA CYS A 259 6.45 16.25 3.05
C CYS A 259 5.89 17.67 3.00
N ALA A 260 4.63 17.80 2.63
CA ALA A 260 3.89 19.06 2.64
C ALA A 260 2.53 18.87 3.32
N GLU A 261 2.01 19.92 3.97
CA GLU A 261 0.65 19.89 4.51
C GLU A 261 -0.36 19.87 3.37
N ILE A 262 -1.32 18.94 3.44
CA ILE A 262 -2.37 18.78 2.43
C ILE A 262 -3.71 19.19 3.01
N LYS A 263 -4.47 19.95 2.23
CA LYS A 263 -5.88 20.23 2.47
C LYS A 263 -6.69 19.75 1.28
N CYS A 264 -7.60 18.83 1.53
CA CYS A 264 -8.45 18.25 0.51
C CYS A 264 -9.61 19.19 0.18
N LYS A 265 -9.76 19.55 -1.10
CA LYS A 265 -10.98 20.15 -1.66
C LYS A 265 -11.74 19.07 -2.43
N LYS A 266 -12.90 19.42 -2.98
CA LYS A 266 -13.76 18.50 -3.74
C LYS A 266 -13.02 17.90 -4.95
N ASP A 267 -12.40 18.74 -5.77
CA ASP A 267 -11.83 18.33 -7.06
C ASP A 267 -10.29 18.52 -7.15
N MET A 268 -9.65 18.98 -6.07
CA MET A 268 -8.20 19.20 -6.03
C MET A 268 -7.67 19.19 -4.60
N VAL A 269 -6.36 19.31 -4.46
CA VAL A 269 -5.70 19.55 -3.18
C VAL A 269 -5.18 20.97 -3.10
N GLN A 270 -5.14 21.53 -1.90
CA GLN A 270 -4.25 22.63 -1.58
C GLN A 270 -3.06 22.08 -0.81
N LEU A 271 -1.89 22.65 -1.05
CA LEU A 271 -0.72 22.34 -0.24
C LEU A 271 -0.01 23.58 0.26
N ARG A 272 0.73 23.42 1.35
CA ARG A 272 1.72 24.40 1.80
C ARG A 272 2.98 23.67 2.26
N TYR A 273 4.12 24.25 1.93
CA TYR A 273 5.43 23.64 2.13
C TYR A 273 6.18 24.33 3.29
N ILE A 274 7.33 23.80 3.67
CA ILE A 274 8.14 24.38 4.75
C ILE A 274 8.51 25.84 4.44
N GLY A 275 8.56 26.71 5.45
CA GLY A 275 8.93 28.12 5.28
C GLY A 275 7.88 29.02 4.64
N ASP A 276 6.76 28.48 4.15
CA ASP A 276 5.64 29.25 3.62
C ASP A 276 4.31 28.77 4.19
N ASN A 277 3.58 29.67 4.86
CA ASN A 277 2.30 29.32 5.49
C ASN A 277 1.09 29.53 4.55
N THR A 278 1.32 29.99 3.32
CA THR A 278 0.29 30.22 2.30
C THR A 278 -0.20 28.89 1.72
N TRP A 279 -1.52 28.74 1.58
CA TRP A 279 -2.12 27.59 0.89
C TRP A 279 -2.16 27.83 -0.61
N TYR A 280 -1.52 26.94 -1.36
CA TYR A 280 -1.48 26.96 -2.82
C TYR A 280 -2.46 25.95 -3.38
N ASP A 281 -3.30 26.38 -4.33
CA ASP A 281 -4.08 25.44 -5.14
C ASP A 281 -3.13 24.58 -5.97
N CYS A 282 -3.29 23.26 -5.88
CA CYS A 282 -2.41 22.30 -6.54
C CYS A 282 -3.26 21.30 -7.34
N PRO A 283 -3.71 21.67 -8.55
CA PRO A 283 -4.44 20.75 -9.43
C PRO A 283 -3.55 19.57 -9.83
N GLU A 284 -4.11 18.36 -9.86
CA GLU A 284 -3.38 17.13 -10.18
C GLU A 284 -2.52 17.27 -11.45
N GLY A 285 -1.27 16.78 -11.38
CA GLY A 285 -0.33 16.81 -12.50
C GLY A 285 0.27 18.19 -12.82
N ARG A 286 -0.19 19.27 -12.19
CA ARG A 286 0.46 20.58 -12.25
C ARG A 286 1.64 20.65 -11.28
N SER A 287 2.25 21.82 -11.18
CA SER A 287 3.34 22.04 -10.24
C SER A 287 3.29 23.43 -9.62
N ILE A 288 3.79 23.54 -8.41
CA ILE A 288 4.02 24.80 -7.70
C ILE A 288 5.50 25.10 -7.78
N ILE A 289 5.86 26.34 -8.08
CA ILE A 289 7.24 26.83 -7.99
C ILE A 289 7.37 27.56 -6.64
N PRO A 290 8.06 26.97 -5.65
CA PRO A 290 8.21 27.59 -4.35
C PRO A 290 9.07 28.85 -4.41
N ALA A 291 8.68 29.91 -3.69
CA ALA A 291 9.37 31.20 -3.74
C ALA A 291 10.32 31.47 -2.57
N LEU A 292 10.11 30.83 -1.41
CA LEU A 292 10.77 31.20 -0.15
C LEU A 292 11.86 30.23 0.33
N THR A 293 11.61 28.92 0.24
CA THR A 293 12.47 27.92 0.92
C THR A 293 13.43 27.22 -0.01
N PHE A 294 12.98 26.89 -1.21
CA PHE A 294 13.79 26.16 -2.19
C PHE A 294 14.44 27.16 -3.13
N THR A 295 15.72 26.94 -3.44
CA THR A 295 16.47 27.81 -4.37
C THR A 295 16.11 27.56 -5.83
N SER A 296 15.63 26.35 -6.14
CA SER A 296 15.15 25.98 -7.47
C SER A 296 14.26 24.73 -7.40
N GLY A 297 13.63 24.41 -8.53
CA GLY A 297 12.76 23.25 -8.69
C GLY A 297 11.30 23.57 -8.48
N ARG A 298 10.47 22.52 -8.49
CA ARG A 298 9.02 22.61 -8.34
C ARG A 298 8.48 21.42 -7.55
N ILE A 299 7.36 21.62 -6.87
CA ILE A 299 6.58 20.56 -6.23
C ILE A 299 5.50 20.12 -7.20
N VAL A 300 5.46 18.83 -7.54
CA VAL A 300 4.43 18.24 -8.41
C VAL A 300 3.18 17.95 -7.59
N CYS A 301 2.03 18.40 -8.09
CA CYS A 301 0.75 18.23 -7.43
C CYS A 301 0.30 16.76 -7.49
N PRO A 302 0.07 16.11 -6.32
CA PRO A 302 -0.40 14.73 -6.28
C PRO A 302 -1.85 14.62 -6.74
N SER A 303 -2.27 13.39 -7.07
CA SER A 303 -3.70 13.11 -7.23
C SER A 303 -4.40 13.24 -5.89
N ARG A 304 -5.63 13.78 -5.89
CA ARG A 304 -6.48 13.80 -4.69
C ARG A 304 -6.64 12.38 -4.12
N ALA A 305 -6.78 11.37 -4.98
CA ALA A 305 -6.99 10.00 -4.55
C ALA A 305 -5.82 9.42 -3.73
N ASP A 306 -4.59 9.88 -3.97
CA ASP A 306 -3.39 9.39 -3.27
C ASP A 306 -3.23 10.00 -1.87
N VAL A 307 -3.73 11.21 -1.64
CA VAL A 307 -3.42 12.00 -0.42
C VAL A 307 -4.64 12.35 0.44
N CYS A 308 -5.86 12.13 -0.06
CA CYS A 308 -7.11 12.48 0.62
C CYS A 308 -7.92 11.27 1.10
N ILE A 309 -7.27 10.12 1.28
CA ILE A 309 -7.92 8.90 1.76
C ILE A 309 -8.37 9.11 3.22
N GLY A 310 -9.66 8.91 3.50
CA GLY A 310 -10.24 9.07 4.84
C GLY A 310 -10.55 10.52 5.27
N LEU A 311 -10.29 11.52 4.43
CA LEU A 311 -10.56 12.94 4.73
C LEU A 311 -11.73 13.47 3.88
N GLY A 312 -12.96 13.08 4.25
CA GLY A 312 -14.13 13.93 4.00
C GLY A 312 -15.04 13.61 2.81
N ASP A 313 -15.04 12.40 2.27
CA ASP A 313 -16.21 11.92 1.53
C ASP A 313 -17.05 11.11 2.50
N LYS A 314 -18.07 11.78 3.05
CA LYS A 314 -19.04 11.33 4.06
C LYS A 314 -19.09 9.81 4.22
N LEU A 315 -18.65 9.29 5.38
CA LEU A 315 -19.33 8.16 5.96
C LEU A 315 -20.83 8.52 5.94
N PRO A 316 -21.72 7.77 5.27
CA PRO A 316 -23.13 7.93 5.53
C PRO A 316 -23.29 7.81 7.04
N ASP A 317 -24.00 8.77 7.62
CA ASP A 317 -24.27 8.83 9.05
C ASP A 317 -24.93 7.52 9.46
N LEU A 318 -24.14 6.52 9.86
CA LEU A 318 -24.61 5.30 10.50
C LEU A 318 -24.89 5.69 11.95
N SER A 319 -25.86 6.56 12.13
CA SER A 319 -26.70 6.55 13.33
C SER A 319 -27.45 5.22 13.31
N ILE A 320 -26.77 4.13 13.65
CA ILE A 320 -27.45 2.92 14.09
C ILE A 320 -28.12 3.34 15.38
N SER A 321 -29.42 3.62 15.30
CA SER A 321 -30.26 3.72 16.49
C SER A 321 -30.10 2.41 17.26
N ILE A 322 -29.40 2.46 18.40
CA ILE A 322 -29.19 1.34 19.34
C ILE A 322 -30.52 0.81 19.91
N SER A 323 -31.67 1.31 19.46
CA SER A 323 -33.01 0.90 19.89
C SER A 323 -33.55 -0.38 19.23
N VAL A 324 -32.80 -1.09 18.37
CA VAL A 324 -33.32 -2.29 17.67
C VAL A 324 -32.32 -3.46 17.62
N LEU A 325 -31.63 -3.74 18.72
CA LEU A 325 -31.01 -5.06 18.90
C LEU A 325 -31.66 -5.78 20.08
N PRO A 326 -32.22 -7.00 19.90
CA PRO A 326 -32.74 -7.78 21.00
C PRO A 326 -31.65 -8.01 22.06
N PRO A 327 -31.99 -7.96 23.36
CA PRO A 327 -31.01 -8.01 24.47
C PRO A 327 -30.12 -9.26 24.51
N TYR A 328 -30.41 -10.28 23.69
CA TYR A 328 -29.62 -11.52 23.60
C TYR A 328 -28.35 -11.38 22.75
N VAL A 329 -28.25 -10.41 21.84
CA VAL A 329 -27.06 -10.25 20.96
C VAL A 329 -25.92 -9.54 21.70
N LEU A 330 -26.23 -8.59 22.59
CA LEU A 330 -25.21 -7.95 23.45
C LEU A 330 -24.59 -8.95 24.44
N LEU A 331 -25.36 -9.92 24.92
CA LEU A 331 -24.86 -10.91 25.88
C LEU A 331 -23.83 -11.86 25.24
N ALA A 332 -24.00 -12.23 23.96
CA ALA A 332 -23.04 -13.08 23.26
C ALA A 332 -21.68 -12.40 23.05
N VAL A 333 -21.68 -11.11 22.70
CA VAL A 333 -20.44 -10.34 22.47
C VAL A 333 -19.69 -10.06 23.78
N VAL A 334 -20.42 -9.81 24.88
CA VAL A 334 -19.79 -9.53 26.19
C VAL A 334 -19.31 -10.82 26.88
N ILE A 335 -20.02 -11.94 26.73
CA ILE A 335 -19.62 -13.22 27.35
C ILE A 335 -18.37 -13.80 26.67
N SER A 336 -18.18 -13.62 25.36
CA SER A 336 -16.95 -14.03 24.68
C SER A 336 -15.70 -13.25 25.11
N VAL A 337 -15.87 -12.03 25.62
CA VAL A 337 -14.76 -11.18 26.09
C VAL A 337 -14.39 -11.46 27.55
N ILE A 338 -15.34 -11.90 28.38
CA ILE A 338 -15.08 -12.19 29.81
C ILE A 338 -14.56 -13.62 30.02
N ALA A 339 -14.79 -14.56 29.10
CA ALA A 339 -14.28 -15.94 29.21
C ALA A 339 -12.80 -16.13 28.79
N LEU A 340 -12.08 -15.03 28.50
CA LEU A 340 -10.66 -15.06 28.08
C LEU A 340 -9.76 -14.16 28.96
N CYS A 341 -10.24 -13.76 30.15
CA CYS A 341 -9.39 -13.32 31.25
C CYS A 341 -9.18 -14.45 32.26
#